data_AF-A0A7S1G658-F1
#
_entry.id   AF-A0A7S1G658-F1
#
_cell.length_a   1.000
_cell.length_b   1.000
_cell.length_c   1.000
_cell.angle_alpha   90.00
_cell.angle_beta   90.00
_cell.angle_gamma   90.00
#
_symmetry.space_group_name_H-M   'P 1'
#
loop_
_entity.id
_entity.type
_entity.pdbx_description
1 polymer ?
#
loop_
_entity_poly.entity_id
_entity_poly.type
_entity_poly.pdbx_seq_one_letter_code
_entity_poly.pdbx_strand_id
1 'polypeptide(L)'
;IVAGDDDDVGVDDLVNLLCAFTANNFAVTDPLMVSLGAGVYPVGALLNHACDANAVITYEPRTHVQAVRALRDVRAGEELTHHYTDAAEPTPARRASLRAHYHFRCAC
;
A
#
# COMPACT_ATOMS: atom_id res chain seq x y z
N ILE A 1 -18.71 -7.54 -1.84
CA ILE A 1 -19.52 -6.38 -2.29
C ILE A 1 -20.64 -7.00 -3.08
N VAL A 2 -21.79 -7.17 -2.42
CA VAL A 2 -22.93 -7.91 -2.95
C VAL A 2 -23.65 -6.96 -3.90
N ALA A 3 -23.82 -7.37 -5.16
CA ALA A 3 -24.65 -6.68 -6.13
C ALA A 3 -26.11 -6.77 -5.66
N GLY A 4 -26.73 -5.61 -5.44
CA GLY A 4 -28.16 -5.43 -5.23
C GLY A 4 -28.62 -4.34 -6.19
N ASP A 5 -29.70 -4.64 -6.90
CA ASP A 5 -30.24 -3.91 -8.06
C ASP A 5 -30.80 -2.51 -7.74
N ASP A 6 -29.97 -1.47 -7.81
CA ASP A 6 -30.34 -0.06 -8.09
C ASP A 6 -29.06 0.71 -8.49
N ASP A 7 -28.65 0.60 -9.77
CA ASP A 7 -27.39 1.14 -10.30
C ASP A 7 -27.42 2.67 -10.55
N ASP A 8 -27.59 3.45 -9.47
CA ASP A 8 -27.12 4.84 -9.48
C ASP A 8 -26.03 5.00 -8.40
N VAL A 9 -24.77 4.92 -8.84
CA VAL A 9 -23.62 5.18 -7.97
C VAL A 9 -23.64 6.65 -7.62
N GLY A 10 -23.97 6.98 -6.37
CA GLY A 10 -23.99 8.35 -5.89
C GLY A 10 -22.62 9.00 -6.01
N VAL A 11 -22.59 10.33 -6.17
CA VAL A 11 -21.33 11.10 -6.20
C VAL A 11 -20.50 10.83 -4.95
N ASP A 12 -21.14 10.69 -3.79
CA ASP A 12 -20.46 10.40 -2.53
C ASP A 12 -19.80 9.01 -2.53
N ASP A 13 -20.43 8.00 -3.13
CA ASP A 13 -19.86 6.66 -3.26
C ASP A 13 -18.63 6.67 -4.18
N LEU A 14 -18.71 7.42 -5.28
CA LEU A 14 -17.57 7.62 -6.18
C LEU A 14 -16.41 8.33 -5.47
N VAL A 15 -16.70 9.38 -4.70
CA VAL A 15 -15.68 10.10 -3.92
C VAL A 15 -15.03 9.16 -2.89
N ASN A 16 -15.83 8.39 -2.16
CA ASN A 16 -15.33 7.43 -1.17
C ASN A 16 -14.45 6.36 -1.83
N LEU A 17 -14.87 5.82 -2.97
CA LEU A 17 -14.10 4.83 -3.73
C LEU A 17 -12.75 5.40 -4.21
N LEU A 18 -12.75 6.64 -4.72
CA LEU A 18 -11.53 7.31 -5.17
C LEU A 18 -10.59 7.58 -4.00
N CYS A 19 -11.09 8.09 -2.88
CA CYS A 19 -10.30 8.29 -1.67
C CYS A 19 -9.68 6.97 -1.19
N ALA A 20 -10.49 5.91 -1.09
CA ALA A 20 -10.02 4.59 -0.72
C ALA A 20 -8.96 4.06 -1.70
N PHE A 21 -9.18 4.20 -3.00
CA PHE A 21 -8.21 3.80 -4.01
C PHE A 21 -6.88 4.56 -3.85
N THR A 22 -6.92 5.89 -3.69
CA THR A 22 -5.70 6.70 -3.59
C THR A 22 -4.90 6.42 -2.32
N ALA A 23 -5.54 6.03 -1.23
CA ALA A 23 -4.87 5.72 0.04
C ALA A 23 -4.38 4.27 0.14
N ASN A 24 -4.93 3.34 -0.66
CA ASN A 24 -4.72 1.90 -0.48
C ASN A 24 -4.19 1.17 -1.73
N ASN A 25 -4.01 1.87 -2.86
CA ASN A 25 -3.44 1.24 -4.05
C ASN A 25 -1.94 0.94 -3.87
N PHE A 26 -1.44 0.09 -4.75
CA PHE A 26 -0.02 -0.20 -4.85
C PHE A 26 0.45 0.01 -6.29
N ALA A 27 1.67 0.51 -6.46
CA ALA A 27 2.39 0.35 -7.71
C ALA A 27 2.75 -1.14 -7.88
N VAL A 28 2.22 -1.78 -8.92
CA VAL A 28 2.61 -3.13 -9.33
C VAL A 28 3.87 -3.00 -10.17
N THR A 29 4.93 -3.70 -9.77
CA THR A 29 6.23 -3.59 -10.44
C THR A 29 6.70 -4.91 -11.01
N ASP A 30 7.54 -4.84 -12.05
CA ASP A 30 8.31 -5.97 -12.52
C ASP A 30 9.52 -6.27 -11.60
N PRO A 31 10.32 -7.32 -11.87
CA PRO A 31 11.51 -7.63 -11.09
C PRO A 31 12.61 -6.55 -11.08
N LEU A 32 12.55 -5.57 -11.98
CA LEU A 32 13.47 -4.43 -12.05
C LEU A 32 12.88 -3.18 -11.38
N MET A 33 11.78 -3.33 -10.63
CA MET A 33 11.05 -2.25 -9.95
C MET A 33 10.44 -1.22 -10.92
N VAL A 34 10.26 -1.59 -12.20
CA VAL A 34 9.57 -0.74 -13.17
C VAL A 34 8.08 -0.86 -12.93
N SER A 35 7.40 0.29 -12.76
CA SER A 35 5.95 0.34 -12.56
C SER A 35 5.21 -0.11 -13.82
N LEU A 36 4.39 -1.16 -13.67
CA LEU A 36 3.49 -1.68 -14.70
C LEU A 36 2.10 -1.03 -14.61
N GLY A 37 1.73 -0.52 -13.44
CA GLY A 37 0.42 0.11 -13.20
C GLY A 37 0.06 0.16 -11.71
N ALA A 38 -1.18 0.55 -11.42
CA ALA A 38 -1.74 0.55 -10.06
C ALA A 38 -2.63 -0.68 -9.84
N GLY A 39 -2.52 -1.30 -8.66
CA GLY A 39 -3.33 -2.45 -8.28
C GLY A 39 -3.98 -2.29 -6.91
N VAL A 40 -5.14 -2.91 -6.73
CA VAL A 40 -5.90 -2.92 -5.48
C VAL A 40 -5.70 -4.27 -4.79
N TYR A 41 -5.03 -4.25 -3.64
CA TYR A 41 -4.73 -5.44 -2.85
C TYR A 41 -5.18 -5.25 -1.39
N PRO A 42 -6.47 -5.52 -1.07
CA PRO A 42 -7.04 -5.16 0.22
C PRO A 42 -6.33 -5.78 1.42
N VAL A 43 -5.81 -7.01 1.31
CA VAL A 43 -5.07 -7.68 2.40
C VAL A 43 -3.71 -7.02 2.62
N GLY A 44 -3.00 -6.66 1.55
CA GLY A 44 -1.73 -5.93 1.66
C GLY A 44 -1.91 -4.52 2.22
N ALA A 45 -3.00 -3.85 1.86
CA ALA A 45 -3.33 -2.50 2.33
C ALA A 45 -3.58 -2.41 3.85
N LEU A 46 -3.74 -3.54 4.55
CA LEU A 46 -3.83 -3.57 6.01
C LEU A 46 -2.49 -3.31 6.70
N LEU A 47 -1.36 -3.50 6.02
CA LEU A 47 -0.05 -3.33 6.64
C LEU A 47 0.28 -1.86 6.79
N ASN A 48 0.60 -1.44 8.01
CA ASN A 48 1.02 -0.08 8.29
C ASN A 48 2.43 0.23 7.77
N HIS A 49 2.76 1.52 7.76
CA HIS A 49 4.08 2.00 7.39
C HIS A 49 5.08 1.91 8.55
N ALA A 50 6.32 1.50 8.25
CA ALA A 50 7.50 1.83 9.04
C ALA A 50 8.68 2.20 8.11
N CYS A 51 9.53 3.15 8.52
CA CYS A 51 10.77 3.45 7.78
C CYS A 51 11.79 2.31 7.89
N ASP A 52 11.76 1.54 8.98
CA ASP A 52 12.52 0.30 9.18
C ASP A 52 11.56 -0.90 9.17
N ALA A 53 10.95 -1.13 8.01
CA ALA A 53 9.93 -2.15 7.82
C ALA A 53 10.49 -3.57 7.96
N ASN A 54 9.67 -4.49 8.49
CA ASN A 54 10.03 -5.91 8.62
C ASN A 54 9.51 -6.78 7.46
N ALA A 55 8.73 -6.21 6.53
CA ALA A 55 8.26 -6.88 5.34
C ALA A 55 8.36 -6.00 4.08
N VAL A 56 8.41 -6.67 2.93
CA VAL A 56 8.38 -6.05 1.60
C VAL A 56 7.26 -6.64 0.75
N ILE A 57 6.69 -5.80 -0.11
CA ILE A 57 5.68 -6.19 -1.08
C ILE A 57 6.35 -6.56 -2.39
N THR A 58 6.01 -7.73 -2.92
CA THR A 58 6.49 -8.23 -4.22
C THR A 58 5.32 -8.75 -5.05
N TYR A 59 5.50 -8.92 -6.35
CA TYR A 59 4.48 -9.43 -7.25
C TYR A 59 5.01 -10.60 -8.05
N GLU A 60 4.22 -11.65 -8.18
CA GLU A 60 4.53 -12.75 -9.10
C GLU A 60 4.50 -12.23 -10.55
N PRO A 61 5.60 -12.33 -11.32
CA PRO A 61 5.71 -11.65 -12.62
C PRO A 61 4.63 -11.98 -13.66
N ARG A 62 4.03 -13.18 -13.57
CA ARG A 62 3.03 -13.63 -14.55
C ARG A 62 1.58 -13.41 -14.11
N THR A 63 1.32 -13.51 -12.82
CA THR A 63 -0.05 -13.49 -12.28
C THR A 63 -0.38 -12.21 -11.52
N HIS A 64 0.63 -11.38 -11.23
CA HIS A 64 0.51 -10.17 -10.39
C HIS A 64 -0.09 -10.44 -9.01
N VAL A 65 -0.01 -11.68 -8.53
CA VAL A 65 -0.36 -12.04 -7.16
C VAL A 65 0.63 -11.33 -6.23
N GLN A 66 0.09 -10.53 -5.31
CA GLN A 66 0.89 -9.83 -4.31
C GLN A 66 1.37 -10.81 -3.26
N ALA A 67 2.67 -10.76 -2.95
CA ALA A 67 3.30 -11.53 -1.89
C ALA A 67 3.98 -10.59 -0.90
N VAL A 68 3.64 -10.77 0.38
CA VAL A 68 4.29 -10.12 1.52
C VAL A 68 5.43 -11.01 1.98
N ARG A 69 6.67 -10.51 1.96
CA ARG A 69 7.87 -11.27 2.33
C ARG A 69 8.56 -10.62 3.52
N ALA A 70 8.85 -11.41 4.54
CA ALA A 70 9.62 -10.94 5.69
C ALA A 70 11.07 -10.64 5.27
N LEU A 71 11.61 -9.51 5.75
CA LEU A 71 13.01 -9.09 5.53
C LEU A 71 13.95 -9.60 6.62
N ARG A 72 13.39 -10.03 7.75
CA ARG A 72 14.06 -10.60 8.91
C ARG A 72 13.09 -11.51 9.66
N ASP A 73 13.59 -12.20 10.68
CA ASP A 73 12.71 -12.93 11.61
C ASP A 73 11.70 -11.97 12.26
N VAL A 74 10.43 -12.39 12.28
CA VAL A 74 9.30 -11.66 12.87
C VAL A 74 8.75 -12.49 14.02
N ARG A 75 8.62 -11.89 15.21
CA ARG A 75 8.13 -12.59 16.39
C ARG A 75 6.60 -12.68 16.39
N ALA A 76 6.06 -13.69 17.06
CA ALA A 76 4.62 -13.75 17.29
C ALA A 76 4.14 -12.50 18.05
N GLY A 77 3.09 -11.86 17.54
CA GLY A 77 2.55 -10.61 18.07
C GLY A 77 3.27 -9.33 17.62
N GLU A 78 4.37 -9.45 16.87
CA GLU A 78 4.99 -8.29 16.20
C GLU A 78 4.15 -7.86 15.01
N GLU A 79 3.92 -6.55 14.86
CA GLU A 79 3.19 -6.00 13.73
C GLU A 79 3.99 -6.14 12.43
N LEU A 80 3.34 -6.60 11.37
CA LEU A 80 3.91 -6.57 10.02
C LEU A 80 3.75 -5.19 9.42
N THR A 81 4.86 -4.59 8.99
CA THR A 81 4.90 -3.25 8.39
C THR A 81 5.63 -3.30 7.05
N HIS A 82 5.29 -2.39 6.14
CA HIS A 82 6.02 -2.21 4.89
C HIS A 82 6.37 -0.73 4.64
N HIS A 83 7.28 -0.48 3.71
CA HIS A 83 7.70 0.87 3.37
C HIS A 83 6.78 1.47 2.29
N TYR A 84 6.18 2.64 2.56
CA TYR A 84 5.21 3.28 1.65
C TYR A 84 5.87 4.25 0.66
N THR A 85 7.07 4.72 0.97
CA THR A 85 7.84 5.68 0.15
C THR A 85 9.11 5.03 -0.38
N ASP A 86 9.97 5.80 -1.05
CA ASP A 86 11.33 5.35 -1.32
C ASP A 86 12.14 5.31 -0.01
N ALA A 87 12.80 4.19 0.27
CA ALA A 87 13.65 4.01 1.46
C ALA A 87 14.98 4.77 1.35
N ALA A 88 15.42 5.11 0.14
CA ALA A 88 16.64 5.88 -0.10
C ALA A 88 16.46 7.38 0.18
N GLU A 89 15.23 7.88 0.23
CA GLU A 89 14.95 9.28 0.52
C GLU A 89 15.31 9.65 1.98
N PRO A 90 15.78 10.88 2.24
CA PRO A 90 16.06 11.33 3.60
C PRO A 90 14.77 11.52 4.43
N THR A 91 14.88 11.41 5.75
CA THR A 91 13.74 11.47 6.68
C THR A 91 12.78 12.66 6.47
N PRO A 92 13.25 13.89 6.20
CA PRO A 92 12.34 15.00 5.92
C PRO A 92 11.47 14.79 4.67
N ALA A 93 12.05 14.23 3.60
CA ALA A 93 11.35 13.94 2.34
C ALA A 93 10.30 12.85 2.54
N ARG A 94 10.69 11.72 3.16
CA ARG A 94 9.74 10.63 3.48
C ARG A 94 8.56 11.13 4.31
N ARG A 95 8.82 11.91 5.37
CA ARG A 95 7.76 12.46 6.23
C ARG A 95 6.87 13.47 5.49
N ALA A 96 7.40 14.24 4.56
CA ALA A 96 6.61 15.14 3.72
C ALA A 96 5.69 14.35 2.78
N SER A 97 6.23 13.33 2.11
CA SER A 97 5.45 12.44 1.24
C SER A 97 4.33 11.71 1.99
N LEU A 98 4.63 11.14 3.17
CA LEU A 98 3.63 10.45 4.00
C LEU A 98 2.50 11.37 4.46
N ARG A 99 2.80 12.62 4.85
CA ARG A 99 1.77 13.59 5.21
C ARG A 99 0.91 13.99 4.01
N ALA A 100 1.52 14.15 2.84
CA ALA A 100 0.81 14.58 1.65
C ALA A 100 -0.14 13.50 1.10
N HIS A 101 0.30 12.25 1.07
CA HIS A 101 -0.44 11.16 0.43
C HIS A 101 -1.26 10.29 1.38
N TYR A 102 -0.80 10.12 2.63
CA TYR A 102 -1.43 9.21 3.60
C TYR A 102 -1.92 9.92 4.87
N HIS A 103 -1.77 11.24 4.93
CA HIS A 103 -2.34 12.10 5.97
C HIS A 103 -1.92 11.76 7.42
N PHE A 104 -0.75 11.14 7.61
CA PHE A 104 -0.19 10.87 8.94
C PHE A 104 1.26 11.35 9.09
N ARG A 105 1.72 11.47 10.34
CA ARG A 105 3.12 11.73 10.67
C ARG A 105 3.77 10.43 11.15
N CYS A 106 4.73 9.94 10.38
CA CYS A 106 5.53 8.79 10.79
C CYS A 106 6.38 9.10 12.04
N ALA A 107 6.31 8.20 13.01
CA ALA A 107 6.94 8.29 14.33
C ALA A 107 7.82 7.07 14.68
N CYS A 108 8.12 6.21 13.69
CA CYS A 108 9.16 5.20 13.86
C CYS A 108 10.55 5.85 14.01
#